data_AF-A0A075WS99-F1
#
_entry.id   AF-A0A075WS99-F1
#
_cell.length_a   1.000
_cell.length_b   1.000
_cell.length_c   1.000
_cell.angle_alpha   90.00
_cell.angle_beta   90.00
_cell.angle_gamma   90.00
#
_symmetry.space_group_name_H-M   'P 1'
#
loop_
_entity.id
_entity.type
_entity.pdbx_description
1 polymer ?
#
loop_
_entity_poly.entity_id
_entity_poly.type
_entity_poly.pdbx_seq_one_letter_code
_entity_poly.pdbx_strand_id
1 'polypeptide(L)'
;MIANKTLVYKPHLDRRVNQDSSSQKKNVAKFCFKEWIKQLAFNTALILTTVLLFVMSVATAYKTYVWIKLKVEKHQLLNKNKELKNQFYSLTSREIVLEKAKKLGLRPPQNGDYIFLR
;
A
#
# COMPACT_ATOMS: atom_id res chain seq x y z
N MET A 1 -87.93 -20.03 18.68
CA MET A 1 -87.27 -19.00 17.84
C MET A 1 -86.63 -18.00 18.79
N ILE A 2 -85.31 -18.07 18.97
CA ILE A 2 -84.56 -17.35 20.01
C ILE A 2 -84.05 -16.05 19.41
N ALA A 3 -84.55 -14.91 19.87
CA ALA A 3 -84.03 -13.60 19.48
C ALA A 3 -82.84 -13.23 20.37
N ASN A 4 -81.63 -13.38 19.81
CA ASN A 4 -80.38 -12.92 20.42
C ASN A 4 -80.41 -11.38 20.53
N LYS A 5 -80.46 -10.86 21.75
CA LYS A 5 -80.18 -9.43 22.02
C LYS A 5 -78.67 -9.25 22.07
N THR A 6 -78.10 -8.69 21.02
CA THR A 6 -76.68 -8.33 20.96
C THR A 6 -76.42 -7.12 21.86
N LEU A 7 -75.80 -7.35 23.02
CA LEU A 7 -75.22 -6.29 23.84
C LEU A 7 -73.97 -5.75 23.12
N VAL A 8 -74.09 -4.56 22.55
CA VAL A 8 -72.96 -3.84 21.96
C VAL A 8 -72.01 -3.44 23.08
N TYR A 9 -70.88 -4.16 23.18
CA TYR A 9 -69.80 -3.83 24.10
C TYR A 9 -69.12 -2.52 23.66
N LYS A 10 -69.28 -1.44 24.45
CA LYS A 10 -68.48 -0.22 24.33
C LYS A 10 -67.25 -0.38 25.25
N PRO A 11 -66.02 -0.41 24.73
CA PRO A 11 -64.85 -0.38 25.58
C PRO A 11 -64.80 0.98 26.29
N HIS A 12 -64.70 0.95 27.62
CA HIS A 12 -64.32 2.11 28.42
C HIS A 12 -62.89 2.48 28.03
N LEU A 13 -62.75 3.41 27.08
CA LEU A 13 -61.51 4.13 26.87
C LEU A 13 -61.34 5.05 28.07
N ASP A 14 -60.62 4.55 29.08
CA ASP A 14 -60.01 5.36 30.13
C ASP A 14 -59.04 6.32 29.47
N ARG A 15 -59.59 7.45 29.04
CA ARG A 15 -58.90 8.58 28.45
C ARG A 15 -58.19 9.31 29.58
N ARG A 16 -57.09 8.75 30.10
CA ARG A 16 -56.04 9.56 30.74
C ARG A 16 -55.33 10.34 29.65
N VAL A 17 -55.95 11.44 29.24
CA VAL A 17 -55.37 12.42 28.35
C VAL A 17 -54.57 13.42 29.18
N ASN A 18 -53.28 13.45 28.86
CA ASN A 18 -52.34 14.57 28.96
C ASN A 18 -51.76 14.92 30.35
N GLN A 19 -50.58 14.36 30.59
CA GLN A 19 -49.34 15.05 30.95
C GLN A 19 -48.25 13.96 30.86
N ASP A 20 -47.59 13.75 29.72
CA ASP A 20 -46.13 13.99 29.63
C ASP A 20 -45.57 13.76 28.20
N SER A 21 -46.41 13.90 27.17
CA SER A 21 -46.03 13.54 25.79
C SER A 21 -45.15 14.58 25.06
N SER A 22 -44.93 15.76 25.62
CA SER A 22 -44.09 16.80 25.00
C SER A 22 -42.59 16.60 25.25
N SER A 23 -42.20 15.99 26.39
CA SER A 23 -40.79 15.72 26.72
C SER A 23 -40.30 14.43 26.05
N GLN A 24 -41.14 13.39 26.02
CA GLN A 24 -40.81 12.09 25.42
C GLN A 24 -40.66 12.16 23.90
N LYS A 25 -41.54 12.90 23.19
CA LYS A 25 -41.46 13.04 21.73
C LYS A 25 -40.23 13.85 21.29
N LYS A 26 -39.81 14.84 22.08
CA LYS A 26 -38.54 15.58 21.88
C LYS A 26 -37.32 14.69 22.14
N ASN A 27 -37.37 13.80 23.14
CA ASN A 27 -36.26 12.90 23.45
C ASN A 27 -36.09 11.78 22.42
N VAL A 28 -37.18 11.21 21.89
CA VAL A 28 -37.13 10.20 20.80
C VAL A 28 -36.64 10.82 19.49
N ALA A 29 -37.09 12.02 19.14
CA ALA A 29 -36.57 12.74 17.97
C ALA A 29 -35.08 13.10 18.12
N LYS A 30 -34.66 13.56 19.32
CA LYS A 30 -33.24 13.82 19.63
C LYS A 30 -32.39 12.54 19.59
N PHE A 31 -32.93 11.40 19.99
CA PHE A 31 -32.25 10.10 19.93
C PHE A 31 -32.00 9.68 18.48
N CYS A 32 -33.00 9.84 17.60
CA CYS A 32 -32.91 9.51 16.18
C CYS A 32 -31.91 10.40 15.43
N PHE A 33 -31.86 11.72 15.71
CA PHE A 33 -30.85 12.62 15.14
C PHE A 33 -29.42 12.26 15.58
N LYS A 34 -29.23 11.88 16.85
CA LYS A 34 -27.91 11.52 17.38
C LYS A 34 -27.37 10.24 16.74
N GLU A 35 -28.23 9.25 16.51
CA GLU A 35 -27.86 8.03 15.78
C GLU A 35 -27.56 8.31 14.32
N TRP A 36 -28.36 9.15 13.66
CA TRP A 36 -28.12 9.56 12.28
C TRP A 36 -26.79 10.29 12.10
N ILE A 37 -26.44 11.19 13.03
CA ILE A 37 -25.14 11.89 13.04
C ILE A 37 -23.99 10.93 13.29
N LYS A 38 -24.14 9.95 14.20
CA LYS A 38 -23.12 8.91 14.42
C LYS A 38 -22.90 8.07 13.16
N GLN A 39 -23.97 7.71 12.46
CA GLN A 39 -23.91 6.90 11.25
C GLN A 39 -23.31 7.68 10.08
N LEU A 40 -23.62 8.98 9.97
CA LEU A 40 -23.01 9.89 9.03
C LEU A 40 -21.51 10.06 9.29
N ALA A 41 -21.11 10.28 10.55
CA ALA A 41 -19.72 10.41 10.95
C ALA A 41 -18.93 9.12 10.68
N PHE A 42 -19.53 7.96 10.96
CA PHE A 42 -18.93 6.65 10.71
C PHE A 42 -18.72 6.39 9.21
N ASN A 43 -19.74 6.67 8.38
CA ASN A 43 -19.63 6.53 6.93
C ASN A 43 -18.60 7.50 6.34
N THR A 44 -18.55 8.73 6.84
CA THR A 44 -17.56 9.73 6.40
C THR A 44 -16.15 9.28 6.77
N ALA A 45 -15.95 8.75 7.99
CA ALA A 45 -14.67 8.22 8.41
C ALA A 45 -14.23 7.02 7.55
N LEU A 46 -15.15 6.12 7.18
CA LEU A 46 -14.86 4.99 6.29
C LEU A 46 -14.43 5.43 4.88
N ILE A 47 -15.07 6.45 4.32
CA ILE A 47 -14.66 7.02 3.04
C ILE A 47 -13.27 7.65 3.15
N LEU A 48 -13.00 8.35 4.25
CA LEU A 48 -11.69 8.97 4.48
C LEU A 48 -10.58 7.92 4.64
N THR A 49 -10.83 6.83 5.38
CA THR A 49 -9.85 5.76 5.55
C THR A 49 -9.60 5.00 4.25
N THR A 50 -10.63 4.73 3.45
CA THR A 50 -10.46 4.08 2.14
C THR A 50 -9.66 4.96 1.17
N VAL A 51 -9.92 6.26 1.11
CA VAL A 51 -9.11 7.19 0.32
C VAL A 51 -7.67 7.23 0.80
N LEU A 52 -7.45 7.27 2.13
CA LEU A 52 -6.10 7.28 2.70
C LEU A 52 -5.33 6.00 2.35
N LEU A 53 -5.97 4.83 2.46
CA LEU A 53 -5.40 3.54 2.07
C LEU A 53 -5.07 3.50 0.57
N PHE A 54 -5.92 4.08 -0.27
CA PHE A 54 -5.67 4.17 -1.70
C PHE A 54 -4.42 5.00 -2.01
N VAL A 55 -4.29 6.19 -1.41
CA VAL A 55 -3.08 7.03 -1.59
C VAL A 55 -1.82 6.30 -1.11
N MET A 56 -1.88 5.65 0.06
CA MET A 56 -0.76 4.87 0.58
C MET A 56 -0.41 3.68 -0.30
N SER A 57 -1.41 3.01 -0.90
CA SER A 57 -1.21 1.91 -1.84
C SER A 57 -0.48 2.38 -3.11
N VAL A 58 -0.87 3.52 -3.69
CA VAL A 58 -0.18 4.09 -4.86
C VAL A 58 1.26 4.49 -4.51
N ALA A 59 1.47 5.13 -3.36
CA ALA A 59 2.80 5.53 -2.91
C ALA A 59 3.73 4.33 -2.66
N THR A 60 3.21 3.26 -2.06
CA THR A 60 3.96 2.02 -1.85
C THR A 60 4.25 1.31 -3.16
N ALA A 61 3.29 1.23 -4.09
CA ALA A 61 3.49 0.65 -5.42
C ALA A 61 4.59 1.37 -6.23
N TYR A 62 4.64 2.71 -6.17
CA TYR A 62 5.70 3.45 -6.84
C TYR A 62 7.07 3.16 -6.22
N LYS A 63 7.18 3.17 -4.88
CA LYS A 63 8.44 2.87 -4.20
C LYS A 63 8.92 1.44 -4.46
N THR A 64 8.02 0.46 -4.47
CA THR A 64 8.39 -0.93 -4.76
C THR A 64 8.85 -1.09 -6.20
N TYR A 65 8.18 -0.44 -7.16
CA TYR A 65 8.61 -0.41 -8.56
C TYR A 65 10.03 0.15 -8.71
N VAL A 66 10.30 1.32 -8.11
CA VAL A 66 11.64 1.94 -8.15
C VAL A 66 12.69 1.02 -7.51
N TRP A 67 12.36 0.40 -6.39
CA TRP A 67 13.28 -0.51 -5.70
C TRP A 67 13.61 -1.74 -6.53
N ILE A 68 12.61 -2.35 -7.19
CA ILE A 68 12.81 -3.47 -8.10
C ILE A 68 13.68 -3.06 -9.28
N LYS A 69 13.40 -1.92 -9.90
CA LYS A 69 14.18 -1.40 -11.03
C LYS A 69 15.65 -1.19 -10.65
N LEU A 70 15.90 -0.53 -9.51
CA LEU A 70 17.25 -0.33 -8.99
C LEU A 70 17.96 -1.64 -8.69
N LYS A 71 17.25 -2.65 -8.17
CA LYS A 71 17.81 -3.97 -7.89
C LYS A 71 18.25 -4.68 -9.19
N VAL A 72 17.43 -4.59 -10.24
CA VAL A 72 17.75 -5.16 -11.56
C VAL A 72 18.96 -4.45 -12.16
N GLU A 73 18.97 -3.11 -12.19
CA GLU A 73 20.09 -2.33 -12.71
C GLU A 73 21.38 -2.61 -11.94
N LYS A 74 21.32 -2.66 -10.61
CA LYS A 74 22.47 -3.03 -9.76
C LYS A 74 23.02 -4.41 -10.11
N HIS A 75 22.15 -5.39 -10.32
CA HIS A 75 22.58 -6.74 -10.68
C HIS A 75 23.25 -6.77 -12.06
N GLN A 76 22.68 -6.09 -13.04
CA GLN A 76 23.28 -5.94 -14.37
C GLN A 76 24.65 -5.25 -14.31
N LEU A 77 24.77 -4.16 -13.55
CA LEU A 77 26.02 -3.44 -13.33
C LEU A 77 27.08 -4.31 -12.66
N LEU A 78 26.70 -5.10 -11.64
CA LEU A 78 27.61 -6.03 -10.98
C LEU A 78 28.12 -7.12 -11.94
N ASN A 79 27.24 -7.68 -12.76
CA ASN A 79 27.63 -8.69 -13.75
C ASN A 79 28.57 -8.11 -14.80
N LYS A 80 28.26 -6.93 -15.35
CA LYS A 80 29.14 -6.22 -16.28
C LYS A 80 30.49 -5.89 -15.66
N ASN A 81 30.53 -5.45 -14.39
CA ASN A 81 31.76 -5.15 -13.70
C ASN A 81 32.61 -6.42 -13.50
N LYS A 82 31.99 -7.54 -13.13
CA LYS A 82 32.68 -8.84 -13.03
C LYS A 82 33.23 -9.30 -14.37
N GLU A 83 32.44 -9.18 -15.44
CA GLU A 83 32.87 -9.50 -16.80
C GLU A 83 34.07 -8.64 -17.22
N LEU A 84 33.99 -7.33 -17.00
CA LEU A 84 35.05 -6.39 -17.36
C LEU A 84 36.33 -6.67 -16.58
N LYS A 85 36.24 -7.00 -15.29
CA LYS A 85 37.38 -7.43 -14.47
C LYS A 85 38.00 -8.71 -15.05
N ASN A 86 37.20 -9.69 -15.42
CA ASN A 86 37.70 -10.93 -16.01
C ASN A 86 38.41 -10.67 -17.35
N GLN A 87 37.83 -9.84 -18.22
CA GLN A 87 38.46 -9.42 -19.48
C GLN A 87 39.77 -8.69 -19.23
N PHE A 88 39.81 -7.79 -18.24
CA PHE A 88 41.04 -7.11 -17.84
C PHE A 88 42.11 -8.07 -17.37
N TYR A 89 41.79 -9.00 -16.47
CA TYR A 89 42.75 -10.00 -15.99
C TYR A 89 43.24 -10.93 -17.10
N SER A 90 42.37 -11.29 -18.05
CA SER A 90 42.77 -12.05 -19.24
C SER A 90 43.76 -11.25 -20.09
N LEU A 91 43.43 -10.01 -20.47
CA LEU A 91 44.27 -9.17 -21.32
C LEU A 91 45.59 -8.75 -20.67
N THR A 92 45.60 -8.61 -19.34
CA THR A 92 46.77 -8.22 -18.55
C THR A 92 47.50 -9.44 -17.97
N SER A 93 47.08 -10.65 -18.34
CA SER A 93 47.78 -11.87 -17.94
C SER A 93 49.21 -11.86 -18.47
N ARG A 94 50.14 -12.33 -17.63
CA ARG A 94 51.58 -12.34 -17.93
C ARG A 94 51.90 -12.98 -19.28
N GLU A 95 51.18 -14.04 -19.61
CA GLU A 95 51.35 -14.77 -20.87
C GLU A 95 50.98 -13.93 -22.09
N ILE A 96 49.80 -13.31 -22.08
CA ILE A 96 49.33 -12.47 -23.20
C ILE A 96 50.19 -11.21 -23.35
N VAL A 97 50.58 -10.58 -22.24
CA VAL A 97 51.44 -9.39 -22.27
C VAL A 97 52.82 -9.74 -22.83
N LEU A 98 53.39 -10.88 -22.43
CA LEU A 98 54.68 -11.36 -22.92
C LEU A 98 54.61 -11.77 -24.40
N GLU A 99 53.54 -12.41 -24.84
CA GLU A 99 53.32 -12.75 -26.24
C GLU A 99 53.21 -11.49 -27.13
N LYS A 100 52.43 -10.49 -26.68
CA LYS A 100 52.32 -9.20 -27.39
C LYS A 100 53.65 -8.46 -27.42
N ALA A 101 54.38 -8.41 -26.31
CA ALA A 101 55.71 -7.79 -26.25
C ALA A 101 56.68 -8.45 -27.25
N LYS A 102 56.69 -9.78 -27.33
CA LYS A 102 57.49 -10.53 -28.32
C LYS A 102 57.11 -10.18 -29.75
N LYS A 103 55.81 -10.17 -30.09
CA LYS A 103 55.32 -9.80 -31.43
C LYS A 103 55.71 -8.39 -31.83
N LEU A 104 55.78 -7.48 -30.87
CA LEU A 104 56.15 -6.07 -31.08
C LEU A 104 57.66 -5.81 -30.98
N GLY A 105 58.49 -6.83 -30.73
CA GLY A 105 59.94 -6.66 -30.57
C GLY A 105 60.34 -5.90 -29.29
N LEU A 106 59.47 -5.83 -28.29
CA LEU A 106 59.70 -5.12 -27.03
C LEU A 106 60.41 -6.00 -26.00
N ARG A 107 61.04 -5.36 -25.00
CA ARG A 107 61.61 -6.04 -23.83
C ARG A 107 60.54 -6.81 -23.05
N PRO A 108 60.89 -7.89 -22.33
CA PRO A 108 59.92 -8.62 -21.51
C PRO A 108 59.38 -7.74 -20.37
N PRO A 109 58.08 -7.88 -20.02
CA PRO A 109 57.42 -7.03 -19.04
C PRO A 109 57.98 -7.24 -17.62
N GLN A 110 58.27 -6.15 -16.93
CA GLN A 110 58.69 -6.11 -15.52
C GLN A 110 57.51 -5.76 -14.60
N ASN A 111 57.66 -5.96 -13.29
CA ASN A 111 56.56 -5.79 -12.32
C ASN A 111 55.90 -4.40 -12.35
N GLY A 112 56.63 -3.35 -12.74
CA GLY A 112 56.10 -2.00 -12.89
C GLY A 112 55.30 -1.76 -14.18
N ASP A 113 55.38 -2.67 -15.16
CA ASP A 113 54.70 -2.54 -16.46
C ASP A 113 53.27 -3.13 -16.43
N TYR A 114 52.91 -3.88 -15.38
CA TYR A 114 51.57 -4.44 -15.23
C TYR A 114 50.61 -3.40 -14.67
N ILE A 115 49.45 -3.27 -15.32
CA ILE A 115 48.36 -2.43 -14.84
C ILE A 115 47.59 -3.23 -13.80
N PHE A 116 47.43 -2.67 -12.61
CA PHE A 116 46.62 -3.26 -11.54
C PHE A 116 45.35 -2.44 -11.34
N LEU A 117 44.19 -3.10 -11.39
CA LEU A 117 42.93 -2.51 -10.92
C LEU A 117 42.93 -2.53 -9.39
N ARG A 118 43.07 -1.35 -8.77
CA ARG A 118 42.90 -1.15 -7.32
C ARG A 118 41.44 -0.87 -6.98
#